data_AF-A0A5K0YD58-F1
#
_entry.id   AF-A0A5K0YD58-F1
#
_cell.length_a   1.000
_cell.length_b   1.000
_cell.length_c   1.000
_cell.angle_alpha   90.00
_cell.angle_beta   90.00
_cell.angle_gamma   90.00
#
_symmetry.space_group_name_H-M   'P 1'
#
loop_
_entity.id
_entity.type
_entity.pdbx_description
1 polymer ?
#
loop_
_entity_poly.entity_id
_entity_poly.type
_entity_poly.pdbx_seq_one_letter_code
_entity_poly.pdbx_strand_id
1 'polypeptide(L)'
;HLTTRSDVYSFGVVLLEVLTGRRSMDRSRPKREQNLVDWVRPYLTSGRKLRYIMDPKLAGQYSIKGARAAAALALRCVSSNPKDRPRMPAIVETLESLQNLKDMAALHGAWAPATAPASARNGVNGRTKRDSCGAAPKNQAPVASKGDHQAIVVA
;
A
#
# COMPACT_ATOMS: atom_id res chain seq x y z
N HIS A 1 -18.10 -10.02 26.12
CA HIS A 1 -19.44 -9.53 25.76
C HIS A 1 -19.41 -9.10 24.30
N LEU A 2 -20.29 -9.66 23.46
CA LEU A 2 -20.44 -9.24 22.07
C LEU A 2 -21.30 -7.96 22.03
N THR A 3 -20.99 -7.04 21.13
CA THR A 3 -21.72 -5.77 21.00
C THR A 3 -21.86 -5.40 19.52
N THR A 4 -22.82 -4.56 19.16
CA THR A 4 -22.90 -4.03 17.79
C THR A 4 -21.59 -3.36 17.35
N ARG A 5 -20.81 -2.80 18.30
CA ARG A 5 -19.50 -2.21 18.01
C ARG A 5 -18.42 -3.26 17.72
N SER A 6 -18.51 -4.47 18.29
CA SER A 6 -17.62 -5.58 17.90
C SER A 6 -17.96 -6.09 16.50
N ASP A 7 -19.24 -6.12 16.14
CA ASP A 7 -19.66 -6.54 14.79
C ASP A 7 -19.13 -5.57 13.73
N VAL A 8 -19.20 -4.26 14.01
CA VAL A 8 -18.59 -3.23 13.16
C VAL A 8 -17.07 -3.41 13.04
N TYR A 9 -16.39 -3.80 14.11
CA TYR A 9 -14.95 -4.08 14.05
C TYR A 9 -14.65 -5.25 13.11
N SER A 10 -15.35 -6.37 13.29
CA SER A 10 -15.20 -7.55 12.44
C SER A 10 -15.54 -7.25 10.98
N PHE A 11 -16.58 -6.45 10.72
CA PHE A 11 -16.89 -5.96 9.38
C PHE A 11 -15.73 -5.16 8.78
N GLY A 12 -15.12 -4.27 9.57
CA GLY A 12 -13.95 -3.50 9.14
C GLY A 12 -12.77 -4.39 8.75
N VAL A 13 -12.53 -5.49 9.48
CA VAL A 13 -11.50 -6.48 9.15
C VAL A 13 -11.83 -7.15 7.81
N VAL A 14 -13.08 -7.60 7.61
CA VAL A 14 -13.52 -8.21 6.34
C VAL A 14 -13.38 -7.23 5.17
N LEU A 15 -13.72 -5.95 5.36
CA LEU A 15 -13.55 -4.94 4.34
C LEU A 15 -12.07 -4.77 3.94
N LEU A 16 -11.14 -4.85 4.90
CA LEU A 16 -9.70 -4.87 4.60
C LEU A 16 -9.28 -6.15 3.87
N GLU A 17 -9.83 -7.31 4.20
CA GLU A 17 -9.57 -8.55 3.46
C GLU A 17 -9.99 -8.43 2.00
N VAL A 18 -11.17 -7.86 1.73
CA VAL A 18 -11.69 -7.61 0.38
C VAL A 18 -10.81 -6.64 -0.41
N LEU A 19 -10.36 -5.55 0.22
CA LEU A 19 -9.51 -4.55 -0.46
C LEU A 19 -8.11 -5.08 -0.78
N THR A 20 -7.54 -5.92 0.09
CA THR A 20 -6.14 -6.34 0.03
C THR A 20 -5.94 -7.74 -0.55
N GLY A 21 -6.99 -8.56 -0.62
CA GLY A 21 -6.92 -9.97 -1.01
C GLY A 21 -6.15 -10.84 0.00
N ARG A 22 -5.89 -10.32 1.21
CA ARG A 22 -5.13 -11.00 2.26
C ARG A 22 -6.06 -11.50 3.36
N ARG A 23 -5.65 -12.60 4.00
CA ARG A 23 -6.30 -13.15 5.20
C ARG A 23 -6.03 -12.23 6.39
N SER A 24 -7.04 -12.04 7.24
CA SER A 24 -7.00 -11.25 8.48
C SER A 24 -5.97 -11.77 9.48
N MET A 25 -5.79 -13.09 9.55
CA MET A 25 -4.74 -13.76 10.32
C MET A 25 -3.99 -14.76 9.43
N ASP A 26 -2.69 -14.51 9.24
CA ASP A 26 -1.81 -15.36 8.42
C ASP A 26 -0.55 -15.75 9.20
N ARG A 27 -0.53 -16.98 9.72
CA ARG A 27 0.59 -17.50 10.54
C ARG A 27 1.85 -17.82 9.73
N SER A 28 1.77 -17.87 8.41
CA SER A 28 2.93 -18.11 7.55
C SER A 28 3.86 -16.89 7.44
N ARG A 29 3.37 -15.72 7.85
CA ARG A 29 4.08 -14.44 7.77
C ARG A 29 4.90 -14.13 9.04
N PRO A 30 5.88 -13.21 8.95
CA PRO A 30 6.59 -12.71 10.12
C PRO A 30 5.61 -12.22 11.18
N LYS A 31 5.93 -12.41 12.48
CA LYS A 31 5.02 -12.11 13.62
C LYS A 31 4.32 -10.75 13.53
N ARG A 32 5.00 -9.72 13.03
CA ARG A 32 4.50 -8.33 12.91
C ARG A 32 3.50 -8.13 11.76
N GLU A 33 3.38 -9.09 10.84
CA GLU A 33 2.52 -9.01 9.66
C GLU A 33 1.41 -10.07 9.65
N GLN A 34 1.33 -10.89 10.71
CA GLN A 34 0.31 -11.94 10.81
C GLN A 34 -1.08 -11.34 10.97
N ASN A 35 -1.19 -10.23 11.71
CA ASN A 35 -2.42 -9.47 11.84
C ASN A 35 -2.54 -8.46 10.69
N LEU A 36 -3.60 -8.59 9.90
CA LEU A 36 -3.84 -7.72 8.75
C LEU A 36 -3.97 -6.25 9.15
N VAL A 37 -4.68 -5.96 10.25
CA VAL A 37 -4.93 -4.59 10.72
C VAL A 37 -3.61 -3.91 11.06
N ASP A 38 -2.74 -4.58 11.78
CA ASP A 38 -1.42 -4.02 12.16
C ASP A 38 -0.54 -3.79 10.93
N TRP A 39 -0.60 -4.70 9.95
CA TRP A 39 0.14 -4.55 8.70
C TRP A 39 -0.36 -3.41 7.82
N VAL A 40 -1.68 -3.19 7.68
CA VAL A 40 -2.22 -2.15 6.77
C VAL A 40 -2.09 -0.73 7.33
N ARG A 41 -2.13 -0.55 8.66
CA ARG A 41 -2.10 0.78 9.32
C ARG A 41 -1.07 1.76 8.72
N PRO A 42 0.23 1.41 8.55
CA PRO A 42 1.22 2.33 7.99
C PRO A 42 0.98 2.74 6.53
N TYR A 43 0.21 1.95 5.77
CA TYR A 43 -0.15 2.25 4.37
C TYR A 43 -1.40 3.12 4.28
N LEU A 44 -2.32 2.99 5.24
CA LEU A 44 -3.57 3.74 5.27
C LEU A 44 -3.39 5.19 5.77
N THR A 45 -2.32 5.49 6.51
CA THR A 45 -1.99 6.86 6.94
C THR A 45 -1.62 7.77 5.76
N SER A 46 -1.12 7.22 4.65
CA SER A 46 -0.72 7.99 3.47
C SER A 46 -1.53 7.55 2.25
N GLY A 47 -2.41 8.42 1.74
CA GLY A 47 -3.26 8.09 0.58
C GLY A 47 -2.51 7.62 -0.68
N ARG A 48 -1.23 8.00 -0.84
CA ARG A 48 -0.37 7.53 -1.94
C ARG A 48 0.07 6.06 -1.78
N LYS A 49 0.16 5.56 -0.55
CA LYS A 49 0.63 4.21 -0.24
C LYS A 49 -0.45 3.14 -0.37
N LEU A 50 -1.72 3.53 -0.46
CA LEU A 50 -2.85 2.62 -0.59
C LEU A 50 -2.68 1.63 -1.76
N ARG A 51 -2.18 2.11 -2.91
CA ARG A 51 -1.95 1.26 -4.10
C ARG A 51 -1.04 0.04 -3.85
N TYR A 52 -0.17 0.09 -2.85
CA TYR A 52 0.77 -1.01 -2.56
C TYR A 52 0.12 -2.15 -1.77
N ILE A 53 -1.06 -1.91 -1.20
CA ILE A 53 -1.77 -2.92 -0.40
C ILE A 53 -3.05 -3.39 -1.07
N MET A 54 -3.48 -2.76 -2.18
CA MET A 54 -4.64 -3.22 -2.94
C MET A 54 -4.38 -4.61 -3.53
N ASP A 55 -5.43 -5.42 -3.59
CA ASP A 55 -5.35 -6.78 -4.13
C ASP A 55 -4.74 -6.76 -5.55
N PRO A 56 -3.60 -7.43 -5.77
CA PRO A 56 -2.98 -7.56 -7.09
C PRO A 56 -3.94 -8.12 -8.16
N LYS A 57 -4.90 -8.95 -7.77
CA LYS A 57 -5.90 -9.55 -8.67
C LYS A 57 -6.88 -8.54 -9.24
N LEU A 58 -7.05 -7.37 -8.61
CA LEU A 58 -7.88 -6.30 -9.15
C LEU A 58 -7.25 -5.66 -10.39
N ALA A 59 -5.94 -5.81 -10.61
CA ALA A 59 -5.23 -5.31 -11.80
C ALA A 59 -5.54 -3.82 -12.13
N GLY A 60 -5.71 -2.98 -11.11
CA GLY A 60 -6.08 -1.56 -11.28
C GLY A 60 -7.53 -1.31 -11.69
N GLN A 61 -8.37 -2.36 -11.75
CA GLN A 61 -9.80 -2.28 -12.04
C GLN A 61 -10.60 -1.88 -10.80
N TYR A 62 -10.23 -0.76 -10.19
CA TYR A 62 -10.96 -0.15 -9.09
C TYR A 62 -10.87 1.38 -9.16
N SER A 63 -11.89 2.06 -8.64
CA SER A 63 -11.86 3.51 -8.48
C SER A 63 -10.83 3.92 -7.43
N ILE A 64 -9.92 4.85 -7.75
CA ILE A 64 -8.91 5.33 -6.81
C ILE A 64 -9.58 6.03 -5.61
N LYS A 65 -10.53 6.92 -5.88
CA LYS A 65 -11.31 7.63 -4.87
C LYS A 65 -12.14 6.66 -4.03
N GLY A 66 -12.80 5.70 -4.68
CA GLY A 66 -13.61 4.67 -4.04
C GLY A 66 -12.77 3.81 -3.10
N ALA A 67 -11.64 3.29 -3.57
CA ALA A 67 -10.72 2.52 -2.74
C ALA A 67 -10.21 3.34 -1.55
N ARG A 68 -9.88 4.63 -1.75
CA ARG A 68 -9.43 5.50 -0.66
C ARG A 68 -10.51 5.74 0.38
N ALA A 69 -11.74 5.99 -0.03
CA ALA A 69 -12.86 6.18 0.86
C ALA A 69 -13.22 4.90 1.61
N ALA A 70 -13.26 3.76 0.92
CA ALA A 70 -13.49 2.45 1.52
C ALA A 70 -12.41 2.08 2.55
N ALA A 71 -11.15 2.37 2.24
CA ALA A 71 -10.04 2.12 3.17
C ALA A 71 -10.09 3.04 4.40
N ALA A 72 -10.49 4.31 4.23
CA ALA A 72 -10.72 5.22 5.36
C ALA A 72 -11.90 4.77 6.23
N LEU A 73 -12.99 4.29 5.61
CA LEU A 73 -14.12 3.70 6.31
C LEU A 73 -13.70 2.47 7.12
N ALA A 74 -12.94 1.56 6.51
CA ALA A 74 -12.40 0.38 7.16
C ALA A 74 -11.54 0.75 8.39
N LEU A 75 -10.67 1.76 8.27
CA LEU A 75 -9.83 2.23 9.37
C LEU A 75 -10.65 2.74 10.58
N ARG A 76 -11.77 3.43 10.32
CA ARG A 76 -12.70 3.85 11.38
C ARG A 76 -13.41 2.66 12.03
N CYS A 77 -13.82 1.67 11.24
CA CYS A 77 -14.44 0.45 11.75
C CYS A 77 -13.50 -0.34 12.68
N VAL A 78 -12.21 -0.44 12.33
CA VAL A 78 -11.18 -1.13 13.13
C VAL A 78 -10.49 -0.25 14.18
N SER A 79 -11.12 0.87 14.56
CA SER A 79 -10.60 1.71 15.65
C SER A 79 -10.57 0.94 16.97
N SER A 80 -9.48 1.10 17.72
CA SER A 80 -9.33 0.52 19.06
C SER A 80 -10.41 1.04 20.01
N ASN A 81 -10.81 2.30 19.85
CA ASN A 81 -11.88 2.91 20.62
C ASN A 81 -13.25 2.63 19.97
N PRO A 82 -14.18 1.91 20.65
CA PRO A 82 -15.50 1.57 20.09
C PRO A 82 -16.38 2.79 19.77
N LYS A 83 -16.13 3.94 20.39
CA LYS A 83 -16.92 5.17 20.19
C LYS A 83 -16.67 5.80 18.82
N ASP A 84 -15.46 5.67 18.28
CA ASP A 84 -15.06 6.25 17.00
C ASP A 84 -15.56 5.45 15.79
N ARG A 85 -15.98 4.21 16.05
CA ARG A 85 -16.55 3.33 15.03
C ARG A 85 -17.84 3.96 14.51
N PRO A 86 -18.13 3.90 13.20
CA PRO A 86 -19.42 4.35 12.68
C PRO A 86 -20.57 3.40 13.08
N ARG A 87 -21.81 3.86 12.90
CA ARG A 87 -23.00 2.99 12.99
C ARG A 87 -23.16 2.24 11.66
N MET A 88 -23.74 1.04 11.70
CA MET A 88 -23.91 0.21 10.50
C MET A 88 -24.66 0.91 9.35
N PRO A 89 -25.74 1.69 9.58
CA PRO A 89 -26.40 2.44 8.50
C PRO A 89 -25.47 3.44 7.80
N ALA A 90 -24.63 4.15 8.56
CA ALA A 90 -23.67 5.09 7.99
C ALA A 90 -22.57 4.39 7.17
N ILE A 91 -22.24 3.14 7.52
CA ILE A 91 -21.32 2.31 6.73
C ILE A 91 -21.95 1.99 5.38
N VAL A 92 -23.21 1.54 5.36
CA VAL A 92 -23.94 1.20 4.14
C VAL A 92 -24.08 2.41 3.23
N GLU A 93 -24.56 3.55 3.76
CA GLU A 93 -24.68 4.81 3.02
C GLU A 93 -23.34 5.24 2.40
N THR A 94 -22.25 5.13 3.17
CA THR A 94 -20.92 5.43 2.64
C THR A 94 -20.59 4.50 1.47
N LEU A 95 -20.76 3.19 1.62
CA LEU A 95 -20.43 2.22 0.57
C LEU A 95 -21.29 2.38 -0.69
N GLU A 96 -22.58 2.66 -0.55
CA GLU A 96 -23.49 2.94 -1.67
C GLU A 96 -23.04 4.16 -2.47
N SER A 97 -22.60 5.23 -1.79
CA SER A 97 -22.08 6.42 -2.45
C SER A 97 -20.83 6.15 -3.31
N LEU A 98 -20.07 5.09 -3.01
CA LEU A 98 -18.84 4.74 -3.75
C LEU A 98 -19.10 3.93 -5.02
N GLN A 99 -20.26 3.27 -5.15
CA GLN A 99 -20.53 2.33 -6.26
C GLN A 99 -20.51 3.00 -7.64
N ASN A 100 -20.82 4.29 -7.70
CA ASN A 100 -20.95 5.04 -8.96
C ASN A 100 -19.66 5.76 -9.39
N LEU A 101 -18.55 5.57 -8.67
CA LEU A 101 -17.27 6.21 -8.99
C LEU A 101 -16.57 5.53 -10.17
N LYS A 102 -16.21 6.31 -11.19
CA LYS A 102 -15.64 5.82 -12.46
C LYS A 102 -14.15 6.16 -12.68
N ASP A 103 -13.45 6.65 -11.66
CA ASP A 103 -12.03 7.04 -11.71
C ASP A 103 -11.09 5.84 -11.56
N MET A 104 -11.07 4.98 -12.58
CA MET A 104 -10.36 3.71 -12.54
C MET A 104 -8.83 3.89 -12.49
N ALA A 105 -8.16 3.14 -11.61
CA ALA A 105 -6.70 3.20 -11.45
C ALA A 105 -5.94 2.77 -12.72
N ALA A 106 -6.49 1.81 -13.47
CA ALA A 106 -5.93 1.34 -14.74
C ALA A 106 -5.85 2.44 -15.82
N LEU A 107 -6.79 3.41 -15.83
CA LEU A 107 -6.80 4.51 -16.80
C LEU A 107 -5.75 5.58 -16.50
N HIS A 108 -5.38 5.75 -15.23
CA HIS A 108 -4.48 6.83 -14.79
C HIS A 108 -2.99 6.47 -14.86
N GLY A 109 -2.62 5.38 -15.54
CA GLY A 109 -1.22 4.91 -15.62
C GLY A 109 -0.58 4.60 -14.26
N ALA A 110 -1.40 4.52 -13.20
CA ALA A 110 -0.95 4.39 -11.82
C ALA A 110 -0.72 2.92 -11.41
N TRP A 111 -1.16 1.98 -12.25
CA TRP A 111 -0.99 0.54 -12.04
C TRP A 111 0.07 0.00 -13.00
N ALA A 112 1.25 -0.34 -12.48
CA ALA A 112 2.21 -1.15 -13.21
C ALA A 112 1.76 -2.62 -13.10
N PRO A 113 1.52 -3.35 -14.20
CA PRO A 113 1.22 -4.76 -14.12
C PRO A 113 2.41 -5.50 -13.50
N ALA A 114 2.15 -6.31 -12.46
CA ALA A 114 3.17 -7.14 -11.79
C ALA A 114 3.72 -8.28 -12.68
N THR A 115 3.31 -8.35 -13.95
CA THR A 115 3.67 -9.39 -14.92
C THR A 115 4.11 -8.76 -16.24
N ALA A 116 5.20 -7.99 -16.25
CA ALA A 116 5.96 -7.78 -17.47
C ALA A 116 7.07 -8.83 -17.51
N PRO A 117 7.02 -9.85 -18.39
CA PRO A 117 8.17 -10.71 -18.59
C PRO A 117 9.30 -9.88 -19.18
N ALA A 118 10.40 -9.75 -18.43
CA ALA A 118 11.66 -9.36 -19.01
C ALA A 118 12.12 -10.50 -19.93
N SER A 119 11.94 -10.38 -21.24
CA SER A 119 12.91 -10.82 -22.27
C SER A 119 12.27 -10.85 -23.67
N ALA A 120 12.67 -9.91 -24.52
CA ALA A 120 12.84 -10.10 -25.97
C ALA A 120 13.52 -8.87 -26.57
N ARG A 121 14.76 -8.57 -26.14
CA ARG A 121 15.65 -7.73 -26.95
C ARG A 121 16.41 -8.67 -27.89
N ASN A 122 15.88 -8.77 -29.10
CA ASN A 122 16.54 -9.36 -30.26
C ASN A 122 17.82 -8.55 -30.53
N GLY A 123 18.99 -9.19 -30.41
CA GLY A 123 20.30 -8.56 -30.57
C GLY A 123 21.19 -9.40 -31.47
N VAL A 124 21.18 -9.06 -32.76
CA VAL A 124 22.02 -9.64 -33.81
C VAL A 124 23.50 -9.41 -33.50
N ASN A 125 24.25 -10.48 -33.74
CA ASN A 125 25.69 -10.64 -33.58
C ASN A 125 26.47 -9.72 -34.55
N GLY A 126 27.41 -8.92 -34.05
CA GLY A 126 28.26 -8.05 -34.87
C GLY A 126 29.55 -7.72 -34.15
N ARG A 127 30.58 -8.55 -34.37
CA ARG A 127 31.95 -8.36 -33.88
C ARG A 127 32.60 -7.16 -34.57
N THR A 128 33.11 -6.20 -33.79
CA THR A 128 34.28 -5.42 -34.18
C THR A 128 35.26 -5.30 -33.02
N LYS A 129 36.50 -5.58 -33.40
CA LYS A 129 37.73 -5.83 -32.66
C LYS A 129 38.45 -4.50 -32.35
N ARG A 130 39.31 -4.54 -31.31
CA ARG A 130 40.45 -3.63 -31.00
C ARG A 130 40.09 -2.27 -30.37
N ASP A 131 40.84 -1.67 -29.44
CA ASP A 131 42.23 -1.81 -28.99
C ASP A 131 42.38 -1.48 -27.48
N SER A 132 43.47 -1.99 -26.92
CA SER A 132 44.05 -1.79 -25.60
C SER A 132 44.49 -0.35 -25.28
N CYS A 133 44.42 0.04 -23.99
CA CYS A 133 45.50 0.71 -23.24
C CYS A 133 45.05 0.94 -21.78
N GLY A 134 45.91 0.57 -20.83
CA GLY A 134 45.61 0.60 -19.41
C GLY A 134 45.90 1.94 -18.72
N ALA A 135 45.42 2.05 -17.48
CA ALA A 135 46.05 2.73 -16.34
C ALA A 135 45.09 2.70 -15.13
N ALA A 136 45.54 2.11 -14.01
CA ALA A 136 45.14 2.54 -12.67
C ALA A 136 45.95 3.83 -12.33
N PRO A 137 45.77 4.59 -11.21
CA PRO A 137 45.09 4.21 -9.95
C PRO A 137 44.44 5.39 -9.14
N LYS A 138 44.03 5.07 -7.89
CA LYS A 138 43.92 5.89 -6.64
C LYS A 138 42.62 6.67 -6.30
N ASN A 139 42.01 6.19 -5.21
CA ASN A 139 41.49 6.87 -4.00
C ASN A 139 40.96 8.31 -4.07
N GLN A 140 39.71 8.48 -3.61
CA GLN A 140 39.40 9.37 -2.47
C GLN A 140 37.99 9.16 -1.90
N ALA A 141 37.91 9.27 -0.57
CA ALA A 141 36.70 9.23 0.25
C ALA A 141 35.94 10.56 0.24
N PRO A 142 34.70 10.60 0.75
CA PRO A 142 34.20 11.77 1.48
C PRO A 142 33.80 11.36 2.91
N VAL A 143 34.51 11.86 3.93
CA VAL A 143 34.19 13.05 4.75
C VAL A 143 32.84 12.94 5.46
N ALA A 144 32.94 12.65 6.76
CA ALA A 144 31.89 12.81 7.75
C ALA A 144 31.57 14.30 7.94
N SER A 145 30.28 14.64 7.97
CA SER A 145 29.82 15.93 8.47
C SER A 145 28.86 15.69 9.65
N LYS A 146 29.16 16.38 10.74
CA LYS A 146 28.53 16.31 12.06
C LYS A 146 27.87 17.67 12.32
N GLY A 147 26.70 17.68 12.95
CA GLY A 147 25.98 18.88 13.40
C GLY A 147 24.66 19.07 12.63
N ASP A 148 23.52 19.41 13.22
CA ASP A 148 23.22 19.84 14.58
C ASP A 148 21.79 19.46 14.96
N HIS A 149 21.59 19.25 16.25
CA HIS A 149 20.28 19.10 16.88
C HIS A 149 19.63 20.47 16.99
N GLN A 150 18.35 20.60 16.61
CA GLN A 150 17.46 21.55 17.26
C GLN A 150 16.14 20.87 17.59
N ALA A 151 15.88 20.83 18.90
CA ALA A 151 14.62 20.48 19.51
C ALA A 151 13.59 21.57 19.23
N ILE A 152 12.38 21.19 18.85
CA ILE A 152 11.21 22.06 18.92
C ILE A 152 10.37 21.57 20.09
N VAL A 153 10.43 22.36 21.17
CA VAL A 153 9.46 22.39 22.26
C VAL A 153 8.13 22.90 21.71
N VAL A 154 7.04 22.20 21.99
CA VAL A 154 5.67 22.70 21.78
C VAL A 154 5.10 22.98 23.16
N ALA A 155 4.85 24.26 23.41
CA ALA A 155 4.05 24.77 24.52
C ALA A 155 2.56 24.67 24.21
#